data_AF-A0A2M8PVR7-F1
#
_entry.id   AF-A0A2M8PVR7-F1
#
_cell.length_a   1.000
_cell.length_b   1.000
_cell.length_c   1.000
_cell.angle_alpha   90.00
_cell.angle_beta   90.00
_cell.angle_gamma   90.00
#
_symmetry.space_group_name_H-M   'P 1'
#
loop_
_entity.id
_entity.type
_entity.pdbx_description
1 polymer ?
#
loop_
_entity_poly.entity_id
_entity_poly.type
_entity_poly.pdbx_seq_one_letter_code
_entity_poly.pdbx_strand_id
1 'polypeptide(L)'
;MTDYPDKIVIFGQYKTGTTALFYKIKQSLPQGRLRTLFEPDRFVPQSNDDAKIILAKVIVGAGGHVQYDAFLDFDKQIYLIRDPRDWLISGLLFILQQAENIYTNHKTTQHVLSLLRQKETDPKSLSVKRLMQEIFWLGYGRTLQEQTEWIVRHHAWLTVFENRLQDAYWLKYESFVDDELEALRTYLGFELQPGTATIEAPAHQHVIRTRTYGNWRNWLVDDDVEYFKPLFQEYLRRHNYEQDWTLNIVQEISPAHCSQYVERIISKRLAQIDEQQ
;
A
#
# COMPACT_ATOMS: atom_id res chain seq x y z
N MET A 1 -7.31 21.10 -28.83
CA MET A 1 -6.49 20.08 -28.12
C MET A 1 -6.87 20.17 -26.66
N THR A 2 -7.17 19.05 -26.01
CA THR A 2 -7.51 19.01 -24.59
C THR A 2 -6.24 19.18 -23.75
N ASP A 3 -6.27 20.06 -22.75
CA ASP A 3 -5.13 20.31 -21.84
C ASP A 3 -4.86 19.16 -20.84
N TYR A 4 -5.46 17.99 -21.04
CA TYR A 4 -5.37 16.84 -20.12
C TYR A 4 -5.15 15.55 -20.92
N PRO A 5 -4.39 14.58 -20.38
CA PRO A 5 -4.33 13.23 -20.94
C PRO A 5 -5.69 12.53 -20.83
N ASP A 6 -6.05 11.72 -21.82
CA ASP A 6 -7.35 11.07 -21.88
C ASP A 6 -7.41 9.84 -20.95
N LYS A 7 -6.28 9.17 -20.71
CA LYS A 7 -6.20 7.96 -19.87
C LYS A 7 -4.99 7.98 -18.93
N ILE A 8 -5.24 7.93 -17.63
CA ILE A 8 -4.24 7.90 -16.57
C ILE A 8 -4.43 6.63 -15.74
N VAL A 9 -3.37 5.85 -15.54
CA VAL A 9 -3.36 4.70 -14.63
C VAL A 9 -2.32 4.86 -13.54
N ILE A 10 -2.73 4.55 -12.32
CA ILE A 10 -1.86 4.45 -11.15
C ILE A 10 -1.72 2.97 -10.82
N PHE A 11 -0.52 2.44 -11.02
CA PHE A 11 -0.10 1.14 -10.54
C PHE A 11 0.59 1.28 -9.18
N GLY A 12 0.42 0.29 -8.31
CA GLY A 12 1.19 0.17 -7.09
C GLY A 12 0.67 -0.97 -6.23
N GLN A 13 1.48 -1.48 -5.32
CA GLN A 13 1.02 -2.53 -4.42
C GLN A 13 0.02 -1.98 -3.41
N TYR A 14 -0.69 -2.87 -2.72
CA TYR A 14 -1.38 -2.48 -1.50
C TYR A 14 -0.41 -1.77 -0.55
N LYS A 15 -0.89 -0.72 0.10
CA LYS A 15 -0.15 0.05 1.12
C LYS A 15 1.03 0.90 0.63
N THR A 16 1.15 1.15 -0.68
CA THR A 16 2.11 2.14 -1.22
C THR A 16 1.55 3.57 -1.32
N GLY A 17 0.26 3.77 -1.00
CA GLY A 17 -0.38 5.10 -1.03
C GLY A 17 -1.24 5.37 -2.26
N THR A 18 -1.48 4.36 -3.11
CA THR A 18 -2.23 4.47 -4.38
C THR A 18 -3.60 5.11 -4.21
N THR A 19 -4.33 4.81 -3.13
CA THR A 19 -5.61 5.46 -2.81
C THR A 19 -5.47 6.97 -2.68
N ALA A 20 -4.49 7.45 -1.90
CA ALA A 20 -4.33 8.88 -1.65
C ALA A 20 -3.91 9.63 -2.92
N LEU A 21 -3.00 9.05 -3.72
CA LEU A 21 -2.62 9.62 -5.01
C LEU A 21 -3.80 9.66 -5.98
N PHE A 22 -4.60 8.59 -6.03
CA PHE A 22 -5.80 8.54 -6.86
C PHE A 22 -6.78 9.67 -6.52
N TYR A 23 -7.04 9.92 -5.23
CA TYR A 23 -7.91 11.04 -4.84
C TYR A 23 -7.30 12.40 -5.17
N LYS A 24 -5.98 12.58 -5.02
CA LYS A 24 -5.31 13.83 -5.41
C LYS A 24 -5.47 14.13 -6.89
N ILE A 25 -5.21 13.13 -7.74
CA ILE A 25 -5.38 13.27 -9.19
C ILE A 25 -6.85 13.46 -9.54
N LYS A 26 -7.76 12.65 -8.97
CA LYS A 26 -9.21 12.78 -9.16
C LYS A 26 -9.69 14.21 -8.89
N GLN A 27 -9.26 14.81 -7.78
CA GLN A 27 -9.66 16.16 -7.35
C GLN A 27 -9.04 17.28 -8.20
N SER A 28 -7.99 16.96 -8.96
CA SER A 28 -7.31 17.89 -9.85
C SER A 28 -7.88 17.88 -11.28
N LEU A 29 -8.74 16.91 -11.59
CA LEU A 29 -9.33 16.74 -12.92
C LEU A 29 -10.74 17.38 -13.03
N PRO A 30 -11.19 17.74 -14.24
CA PRO A 30 -12.52 18.30 -14.46
C PRO A 30 -13.63 17.26 -14.25
N GLN A 31 -14.41 17.41 -13.18
CA GLN A 31 -15.35 16.38 -12.70
C GLN A 31 -16.44 15.99 -13.74
N GLY A 32 -16.90 16.93 -14.59
CA GLY A 32 -17.92 16.65 -15.61
C GLY A 32 -17.47 15.68 -16.72
N ARG A 33 -16.16 15.51 -16.90
CA ARG A 33 -15.56 14.63 -17.90
C ARG A 33 -14.85 13.41 -17.31
N LEU A 34 -14.84 13.25 -15.99
CA LEU A 34 -14.05 12.22 -15.33
C LEU A 34 -14.82 10.90 -15.21
N ARG A 35 -14.22 9.80 -15.67
CA ARG A 35 -14.59 8.43 -15.35
C ARG A 35 -13.51 7.83 -14.45
N THR A 36 -13.91 7.33 -13.29
CA THR A 36 -12.99 6.73 -12.33
C THR A 36 -13.14 5.21 -12.29
N LEU A 37 -12.03 4.49 -12.30
CA LEU A 37 -11.95 3.05 -12.09
C LEU A 37 -11.12 2.78 -10.85
N PHE A 38 -11.74 2.23 -9.80
CA PHE A 38 -11.07 1.99 -8.52
C PHE A 38 -10.87 0.49 -8.30
N GLU A 39 -9.63 0.04 -8.43
CA GLU A 39 -9.23 -1.38 -8.36
C GLU A 39 -10.01 -2.29 -9.34
N PRO A 40 -10.13 -1.95 -10.65
CA PRO A 40 -10.76 -2.82 -11.62
C PRO A 40 -9.89 -4.05 -11.95
N ASP A 41 -10.52 -5.18 -12.24
CA ASP A 41 -9.81 -6.38 -12.74
C ASP A 41 -9.28 -6.19 -14.17
N ARG A 42 -9.96 -5.36 -14.98
CA ARG A 42 -9.58 -5.04 -16.35
C ARG A 42 -10.19 -3.71 -16.79
N PHE A 43 -9.57 -3.05 -17.76
CA PHE A 43 -10.20 -1.94 -18.45
C PHE A 43 -11.18 -2.48 -19.50
N VAL A 44 -12.43 -2.00 -19.46
CA VAL A 44 -13.45 -2.27 -20.48
C VAL A 44 -13.89 -0.92 -21.08
N PRO A 45 -13.59 -0.67 -22.37
CA PRO A 45 -14.02 0.52 -23.06
C PRO A 45 -15.55 0.67 -23.04
N GLN A 46 -16.02 1.90 -22.88
CA GLN A 46 -17.43 2.29 -22.98
C GLN A 46 -17.62 3.25 -24.15
N SER A 47 -18.83 3.27 -24.73
CA SER A 47 -19.14 4.02 -25.95
C SER A 47 -18.97 5.53 -25.86
N ASN A 48 -18.82 6.09 -24.66
CA ASN A 48 -18.60 7.51 -24.41
C ASN A 48 -17.20 7.84 -23.87
N ASP A 49 -16.27 6.87 -23.84
CA ASP A 49 -14.93 7.07 -23.28
C ASP A 49 -14.12 8.12 -24.05
N ASP A 50 -14.32 8.26 -25.36
CA ASP A 50 -13.61 9.24 -26.19
C ASP A 50 -13.89 10.70 -25.79
N ALA A 51 -14.96 10.95 -25.02
CA ALA A 51 -15.29 12.27 -24.47
C ALA A 51 -14.86 12.44 -23.00
N LYS A 52 -14.25 11.42 -22.39
CA LYS A 52 -13.96 11.34 -20.96
C LYS A 52 -12.46 11.29 -20.70
N ILE A 53 -12.08 11.75 -19.52
CA ILE A 53 -10.79 11.46 -18.91
C ILE A 53 -11.00 10.22 -18.04
N ILE A 54 -10.17 9.20 -18.23
CA ILE A 54 -10.23 7.95 -17.48
C ILE A 54 -9.10 7.94 -16.47
N LEU A 55 -9.45 7.82 -15.19
CA LEU A 55 -8.49 7.64 -14.11
C LEU A 55 -8.67 6.26 -13.49
N ALA A 56 -7.66 5.41 -13.62
CA ALA A 56 -7.64 4.07 -13.05
C ALA A 56 -6.64 3.97 -11.89
N LYS A 57 -7.03 3.30 -10.82
CA LYS A 57 -6.13 2.80 -9.77
C LYS A 57 -6.09 1.29 -9.85
N VAL A 58 -4.94 0.71 -10.10
CA VAL A 58 -4.75 -0.74 -10.27
C VAL A 58 -3.76 -1.24 -9.24
N ILE A 59 -4.16 -2.26 -8.46
CA ILE A 59 -3.25 -2.87 -7.50
C ILE A 59 -2.43 -3.97 -8.18
N VAL A 60 -1.11 -3.80 -8.13
CA VAL A 60 -0.17 -4.77 -8.69
C VAL A 60 0.12 -5.88 -7.68
N GLY A 61 0.14 -7.11 -8.15
CA GLY A 61 0.39 -8.28 -7.31
C GLY A 61 -0.79 -8.68 -6.41
N ALA A 62 -2.00 -8.19 -6.69
CA ALA A 62 -3.25 -8.56 -5.99
C ALA A 62 -3.75 -9.99 -6.29
N GLY A 63 -3.00 -10.77 -7.08
CA GLY A 63 -3.37 -12.11 -7.53
C GLY A 63 -3.53 -12.18 -9.05
N GLY A 64 -3.73 -13.38 -9.59
CA GLY A 64 -3.73 -13.64 -11.04
C GLY A 64 -5.00 -13.23 -11.81
N HIS A 65 -5.95 -12.56 -11.17
CA HIS A 65 -7.24 -12.21 -11.80
C HIS A 65 -7.21 -10.87 -12.55
N VAL A 66 -6.26 -9.98 -12.20
CA VAL A 66 -6.13 -8.66 -12.85
C VAL A 66 -5.42 -8.80 -14.20
N GLN A 67 -6.07 -8.31 -15.26
CA GLN A 67 -5.54 -8.30 -16.62
C GLN A 67 -4.76 -7.01 -16.86
N TYR A 68 -3.51 -6.97 -16.41
CA TYR A 68 -2.69 -5.76 -16.45
C TYR A 68 -2.45 -5.21 -17.87
N ASP A 69 -2.42 -6.06 -18.90
CA ASP A 69 -2.27 -5.67 -20.31
C ASP A 69 -3.31 -4.65 -20.76
N ALA A 70 -4.53 -4.72 -20.21
CA ALA A 70 -5.62 -3.80 -20.55
C ALA A 70 -5.34 -2.33 -20.16
N PHE A 71 -4.27 -2.09 -19.38
CA PHE A 71 -3.89 -0.77 -18.88
C PHE A 71 -2.54 -0.27 -19.41
N LEU A 72 -1.77 -1.11 -20.12
CA LEU A 72 -0.41 -0.77 -20.56
C LEU A 72 -0.38 0.26 -21.71
N ASP A 73 -1.51 0.47 -22.38
CA ASP A 73 -1.66 1.47 -23.44
C ASP A 73 -2.26 2.80 -22.94
N PHE A 74 -2.32 3.01 -21.62
CA PHE A 74 -2.79 4.29 -21.06
C PHE A 74 -1.74 5.39 -21.32
N ASP A 75 -2.21 6.60 -21.67
CA ASP A 75 -1.37 7.74 -22.05
C ASP A 75 -0.37 8.14 -20.95
N LYS A 76 -0.81 8.05 -19.70
CA LYS A 76 0.02 8.31 -18.52
C LYS A 76 -0.04 7.12 -17.56
N GLN A 77 1.13 6.59 -17.25
CA GLN A 77 1.29 5.48 -16.32
C GLN A 77 2.12 5.96 -15.13
N ILE A 78 1.59 5.82 -13.93
CA ILE A 78 2.31 6.14 -12.70
C ILE A 78 2.53 4.84 -11.94
N TYR A 79 3.78 4.51 -11.63
CA TYR A 79 4.12 3.39 -10.77
C TYR A 79 4.54 3.89 -9.40
N LEU A 80 3.67 3.69 -8.41
CA LEU A 80 3.87 4.14 -7.03
C LEU A 80 4.53 3.05 -6.18
N ILE A 81 5.78 3.33 -5.81
CA ILE A 81 6.61 2.48 -4.95
C ILE A 81 6.70 3.05 -3.53
N ARG A 82 7.09 2.22 -2.58
CA ARG A 82 7.29 2.60 -1.18
C ARG A 82 8.49 1.83 -0.64
N ASP A 83 9.17 2.40 0.36
CA ASP A 83 10.18 1.67 1.11
C ASP A 83 9.59 0.31 1.59
N PRO A 84 10.20 -0.84 1.20
CA PRO A 84 9.66 -2.16 1.51
C PRO A 84 9.61 -2.42 3.02
N ARG A 85 10.42 -1.71 3.82
CA ARG A 85 10.45 -1.81 5.27
C ARG A 85 9.23 -1.16 5.90
N ASP A 86 8.82 0.02 5.44
CA ASP A 86 7.57 0.65 5.87
C ASP A 86 6.34 -0.08 5.32
N TRP A 87 6.45 -0.58 4.09
CA TRP A 87 5.42 -1.41 3.47
C TRP A 87 5.15 -2.67 4.31
N LEU A 88 6.19 -3.36 4.78
CA LEU A 88 6.08 -4.54 5.65
C LEU A 88 5.21 -4.25 6.88
N ILE A 89 5.52 -3.17 7.62
CA ILE A 89 4.75 -2.79 8.81
C ILE A 89 3.31 -2.44 8.44
N SER A 90 3.13 -1.65 7.38
CA SER A 90 1.81 -1.23 6.96
C SER A 90 0.95 -2.38 6.43
N GLY A 91 1.56 -3.39 5.80
CA GLY A 91 0.90 -4.59 5.30
C GLY A 91 0.55 -5.55 6.45
N LEU A 92 1.47 -5.75 7.38
CA LEU A 92 1.27 -6.61 8.56
C LEU A 92 0.08 -6.14 9.42
N LEU A 93 -0.06 -4.83 9.63
CA LEU A 93 -1.22 -4.30 10.37
C LEU A 93 -2.52 -4.39 9.57
N PHE A 94 -2.43 -4.21 8.25
CA PHE A 94 -3.60 -4.25 7.37
C PHE A 94 -4.15 -5.67 7.18
N ILE A 95 -3.31 -6.71 7.20
CA ILE A 95 -3.76 -8.09 6.97
C ILE A 95 -4.75 -8.58 8.03
N LEU A 96 -4.76 -7.96 9.22
CA LEU A 96 -5.61 -8.36 10.34
C LEU A 96 -7.12 -8.18 10.05
N GLN A 97 -7.51 -7.25 9.17
CA GLN A 97 -8.90 -7.13 8.72
C GLN A 97 -9.23 -8.04 7.51
N GLN A 98 -8.23 -8.71 6.94
CA GLN A 98 -8.37 -9.61 5.78
C GLN A 98 -8.30 -11.09 6.18
N ALA A 99 -7.65 -11.39 7.30
CA ALA A 99 -7.54 -12.73 7.85
C ALA A 99 -8.81 -13.07 8.66
N GLU A 100 -9.72 -13.83 8.06
CA GLU A 100 -11.04 -14.13 8.63
C GLU A 100 -10.96 -14.63 10.08
N ASN A 101 -10.12 -15.64 10.34
CA ASN A 101 -9.96 -16.17 11.70
C ASN A 101 -9.43 -15.13 12.70
N ILE A 102 -8.75 -14.06 12.27
CA ILE A 102 -8.29 -13.00 13.17
C ILE A 102 -9.43 -12.08 13.57
N TYR A 103 -10.30 -11.68 12.66
CA TYR A 103 -11.35 -10.70 12.96
C TYR A 103 -12.67 -11.33 13.43
N THR A 104 -12.94 -12.62 13.15
CA THR A 104 -14.17 -13.30 13.61
C THR A 104 -13.99 -14.09 14.92
N ASN A 105 -12.77 -14.53 15.26
CA ASN A 105 -12.51 -15.30 16.47
C ASN A 105 -11.96 -14.42 17.60
N HIS A 106 -12.81 -14.11 18.58
CA HIS A 106 -12.47 -13.24 19.70
C HIS A 106 -11.17 -13.64 20.43
N LYS A 107 -10.90 -14.94 20.64
CA LYS A 107 -9.67 -15.38 21.31
C LYS A 107 -8.43 -15.06 20.47
N THR A 108 -8.51 -15.31 19.17
CA THR A 108 -7.45 -14.96 18.21
C THR A 108 -7.24 -13.46 18.16
N THR A 109 -8.32 -12.67 18.05
CA THR A 109 -8.25 -11.20 18.03
C THR A 109 -7.55 -10.66 19.27
N GLN A 110 -7.96 -11.11 20.48
CA GLN A 110 -7.36 -10.65 21.73
C GLN A 110 -5.88 -11.03 21.85
N HIS A 111 -5.50 -12.21 21.36
CA HIS A 111 -4.11 -12.64 21.35
C HIS A 111 -3.25 -11.77 20.43
N VAL A 112 -3.70 -11.49 19.21
CA VAL A 112 -2.94 -10.60 18.31
C VAL A 112 -2.85 -9.18 18.88
N LEU A 113 -3.95 -8.65 19.43
CA LEU A 113 -3.93 -7.33 20.07
C LEU A 113 -3.00 -7.28 21.28
N SER A 114 -2.87 -8.35 22.06
CA SER A 114 -1.93 -8.38 23.19
C SER A 114 -0.47 -8.36 22.73
N LEU A 115 -0.13 -9.04 21.63
CA LEU A 115 1.20 -8.97 21.02
C LEU A 115 1.52 -7.56 20.51
N LEU A 116 0.56 -6.89 19.88
CA LEU A 116 0.72 -5.50 19.42
C LEU A 116 0.92 -4.54 20.59
N ARG A 117 0.11 -4.65 21.65
CA ARG A 117 0.23 -3.83 22.86
C ARG A 117 1.53 -4.09 23.62
N GLN A 118 2.01 -5.34 23.63
CA GLN A 118 3.31 -5.69 24.19
C GLN A 118 4.42 -4.94 23.44
N LYS A 119 4.40 -5.01 22.10
CA LYS A 119 5.37 -4.30 21.27
C LYS A 119 5.24 -2.77 21.36
N GLU A 120 4.04 -2.22 21.57
CA GLU A 120 3.87 -0.79 21.83
C GLU A 120 4.54 -0.35 23.13
N THR A 121 4.38 -1.15 24.19
CA THR A 121 4.91 -0.86 25.52
C THR A 121 6.44 -0.99 25.56
N ASP A 122 6.95 -2.04 24.91
CA ASP A 122 8.38 -2.26 24.73
C ASP A 122 8.64 -2.69 23.26
N PRO A 123 9.00 -1.75 22.37
CA PRO A 123 9.25 -2.04 20.95
C PRO A 123 10.33 -3.07 20.69
N LYS A 124 11.25 -3.28 21.65
CA LYS A 124 12.35 -4.25 21.54
C LYS A 124 11.96 -5.64 22.04
N SER A 125 10.84 -5.78 22.75
CA SER A 125 10.39 -7.04 23.35
C SER A 125 10.00 -8.13 22.36
N LEU A 126 9.63 -7.76 21.13
CA LEU A 126 9.07 -8.67 20.15
C LEU A 126 9.50 -8.28 18.74
N SER A 127 10.12 -9.18 17.98
CA SER A 127 10.50 -8.91 16.59
C SER A 127 9.29 -8.89 15.65
N VAL A 128 9.35 -8.09 14.59
CA VAL A 128 8.35 -8.07 13.52
C VAL A 128 8.27 -9.42 12.81
N LYS A 129 9.39 -10.12 12.68
CA LYS A 129 9.48 -11.51 12.19
C LYS A 129 8.58 -12.44 13.00
N ARG A 130 8.64 -12.36 14.33
CA ARG A 130 7.79 -13.16 15.21
C ARG A 130 6.32 -12.75 15.12
N LEU A 131 6.02 -11.44 15.10
CA LEU A 131 4.64 -10.97 14.86
C LEU A 131 4.08 -11.49 13.53
N MET A 132 4.87 -11.43 12.46
CA MET A 132 4.52 -11.95 11.16
C MET A 132 4.22 -13.44 11.23
N GLN A 133 5.10 -14.23 11.85
CA GLN A 133 4.89 -15.66 12.04
C GLN A 133 3.57 -15.96 12.75
N GLU A 134 3.30 -15.32 13.89
CA GLU A 134 2.05 -15.54 14.66
C GLU A 134 0.81 -15.14 13.87
N ILE A 135 0.83 -13.95 13.26
CA ILE A 135 -0.31 -13.41 12.50
C ILE A 135 -0.63 -14.30 11.30
N PHE A 136 0.36 -14.75 10.54
CA PHE A 136 0.13 -15.59 9.37
C PHE A 136 -0.24 -17.03 9.74
N TRP A 137 0.29 -17.56 10.84
CA TRP A 137 -0.12 -18.86 11.36
C TRP A 137 -1.60 -18.83 11.80
N LEU A 138 -1.97 -17.85 12.63
CA LEU A 138 -3.33 -17.72 13.14
C LEU A 138 -4.33 -17.34 12.06
N GLY A 139 -3.94 -16.48 11.12
CA GLY A 139 -4.83 -15.99 10.07
C GLY A 139 -5.04 -16.98 8.92
N TYR A 140 -3.98 -17.71 8.53
CA TYR A 140 -3.97 -18.47 7.28
C TYR A 140 -3.34 -19.87 7.40
N GLY A 141 -2.87 -20.28 8.59
CA GLY A 141 -2.15 -21.54 8.78
C GLY A 141 -0.80 -21.58 8.05
N ARG A 142 -0.21 -20.42 7.76
CA ARG A 142 1.05 -20.30 7.01
C ARG A 142 2.25 -20.14 7.92
N THR A 143 3.32 -20.85 7.58
CA THR A 143 4.60 -20.79 8.27
C THR A 143 5.42 -19.57 7.84
N LEU A 144 6.39 -19.18 8.67
CA LEU A 144 7.34 -18.10 8.35
C LEU A 144 8.12 -18.39 7.04
N GLN A 145 8.46 -19.66 6.78
CA GLN A 145 9.14 -20.06 5.55
C GLN A 145 8.28 -19.81 4.32
N GLU A 146 7.02 -20.26 4.31
CA GLU A 146 6.11 -20.04 3.18
C GLU A 146 5.91 -18.55 2.88
N GLN A 147 5.85 -17.72 3.93
CA GLN A 147 5.76 -16.26 3.79
C GLN A 147 7.01 -15.67 3.15
N THR A 148 8.18 -16.19 3.49
CA THR A 148 9.46 -15.74 2.95
C THR A 148 9.60 -16.09 1.48
N GLU A 149 9.26 -17.32 1.13
CA GLU A 149 9.22 -17.75 -0.26
C GLU A 149 8.20 -16.94 -1.07
N TRP A 150 7.06 -16.58 -0.45
CA TRP A 150 6.10 -15.70 -1.08
C TRP A 150 6.68 -14.30 -1.35
N ILE A 151 7.36 -13.68 -0.37
CA ILE A 151 8.03 -12.37 -0.55
C ILE A 151 9.02 -12.42 -1.73
N VAL A 152 9.86 -13.47 -1.78
CA VAL A 152 10.87 -13.66 -2.84
C VAL A 152 10.19 -13.79 -4.21
N ARG A 153 9.19 -14.67 -4.34
CA ARG A 153 8.43 -14.84 -5.59
C ARG A 153 7.70 -13.56 -5.99
N HIS A 154 7.15 -12.85 -5.03
CA HIS A 154 6.43 -11.61 -5.27
C HIS A 154 7.36 -10.52 -5.83
N HIS A 155 8.53 -10.32 -5.22
CA HIS A 155 9.52 -9.35 -5.71
C HIS A 155 10.05 -9.71 -7.10
N ALA A 156 10.28 -11.00 -7.37
CA ALA A 156 10.65 -11.46 -8.71
C ALA A 156 9.55 -11.16 -9.74
N TRP A 157 8.29 -11.40 -9.37
CA TRP A 157 7.15 -11.08 -10.24
C TRP A 157 7.00 -9.58 -10.50
N LEU A 158 7.16 -8.73 -9.48
CA LEU A 158 7.15 -7.27 -9.64
C LEU A 158 8.22 -6.82 -10.64
N THR A 159 9.43 -7.35 -10.52
CA THR A 159 10.53 -7.05 -11.44
C THR A 159 10.14 -7.35 -12.90
N VAL A 160 9.48 -8.48 -13.15
CA VAL A 160 8.98 -8.83 -14.49
C VAL A 160 7.88 -7.88 -14.94
N PHE A 161 6.94 -7.53 -14.06
CA PHE A 161 5.87 -6.58 -14.37
C PHE A 161 6.42 -5.19 -14.71
N GLU A 162 7.33 -4.67 -13.89
CA GLU A 162 7.97 -3.37 -14.05
C GLU A 162 8.72 -3.24 -15.39
N ASN A 163 9.36 -4.31 -15.87
CA ASN A 163 10.04 -4.30 -17.16
C ASN A 163 9.09 -4.11 -18.36
N ARG A 164 7.77 -4.21 -18.16
CA ARG A 164 6.76 -3.91 -19.18
C ARG A 164 6.36 -2.43 -19.21
N LEU A 165 6.75 -1.65 -18.20
CA LEU A 165 6.42 -0.23 -18.06
C LEU A 165 7.51 0.60 -18.75
N GLN A 166 7.32 0.96 -20.02
CA GLN A 166 8.35 1.65 -20.80
C GLN A 166 8.43 3.16 -20.49
N ASP A 167 7.29 3.85 -20.42
CA ASP A 167 7.21 5.32 -20.23
C ASP A 167 6.49 5.72 -18.93
N ALA A 168 6.48 4.82 -17.94
CA ALA A 168 5.85 5.09 -16.67
C ALA A 168 6.66 6.07 -15.82
N TYR A 169 5.96 6.98 -15.16
CA TYR A 169 6.53 7.83 -14.13
C TYR A 169 6.61 7.08 -12.80
N TRP A 170 7.83 6.98 -12.26
CA TRP A 170 8.10 6.32 -10.98
C TRP A 170 7.95 7.32 -9.85
N LEU A 171 6.94 7.11 -9.00
CA LEU A 171 6.71 7.95 -7.83
C LEU A 171 7.07 7.17 -6.57
N LYS A 172 7.93 7.75 -5.74
CA LYS A 172 8.15 7.27 -4.37
C LYS A 172 7.05 7.80 -3.46
N TYR A 173 6.52 6.93 -2.60
CA TYR A 173 5.57 7.30 -1.56
C TYR A 173 6.11 8.43 -0.68
N GLU A 174 7.41 8.43 -0.43
CA GLU A 174 8.11 9.40 0.40
C GLU A 174 8.04 10.80 -0.21
N SER A 175 8.41 10.96 -1.49
CA SER A 175 8.25 12.23 -2.22
C SER A 175 6.77 12.66 -2.32
N PHE A 176 5.85 11.70 -2.38
CA PHE A 176 4.42 12.02 -2.34
C PHE A 176 3.97 12.55 -0.97
N VAL A 177 4.48 12.00 0.12
CA VAL A 177 4.20 12.49 1.49
C VAL A 177 4.74 13.90 1.69
N ASP A 178 5.93 14.19 1.14
CA ASP A 178 6.59 15.50 1.27
C ASP A 178 6.08 16.54 0.25
N ASP A 179 5.04 16.20 -0.54
CA ASP A 179 4.45 17.02 -1.61
C ASP A 179 5.49 17.47 -2.67
N GLU A 180 6.57 16.69 -2.85
CA GLU A 180 7.61 16.87 -3.87
C GLU A 180 7.13 16.36 -5.25
N LEU A 181 6.09 17.01 -5.79
CA LEU A 181 5.34 16.50 -6.95
C LEU A 181 5.58 17.26 -8.25
N GLU A 182 6.61 18.09 -8.32
CA GLU A 182 6.86 18.93 -9.49
C GLU A 182 7.11 18.11 -10.78
N ALA A 183 7.94 17.07 -10.66
CA ALA A 183 8.20 16.18 -11.78
C ALA A 183 6.96 15.37 -12.18
N LEU A 184 6.08 15.04 -11.23
CA LEU A 184 4.79 14.40 -11.53
C LEU A 184 3.83 15.37 -12.24
N ARG A 185 3.73 16.62 -11.79
CA ARG A 185 2.94 17.67 -12.47
C ARG A 185 3.39 17.88 -13.90
N THR A 186 4.69 18.00 -14.10
CA THR A 186 5.32 18.09 -15.43
C THR A 186 4.99 16.87 -16.29
N TYR A 187 5.11 15.66 -15.74
CA TYR A 187 4.78 14.43 -16.46
C TYR A 187 3.31 14.36 -16.86
N LEU A 188 2.41 14.76 -15.95
CA LEU A 188 0.96 14.74 -16.17
C LEU A 188 0.49 15.84 -17.13
N GLY A 189 1.19 16.97 -17.18
CA GLY A 189 0.84 18.12 -18.01
C GLY A 189 -0.24 19.02 -17.41
N PHE A 190 -0.55 18.88 -16.12
CA PHE A 190 -1.52 19.72 -15.42
C PHE A 190 -1.18 19.87 -13.93
N GLU A 191 -1.74 20.91 -13.30
CA GLU A 191 -1.54 21.19 -11.88
C GLU A 191 -2.30 20.21 -10.97
N LEU A 192 -1.66 19.81 -9.88
CA LEU A 192 -2.31 19.02 -8.83
C LEU A 192 -2.83 19.94 -7.73
N GLN A 193 -4.02 19.62 -7.19
CA GLN A 193 -4.57 20.31 -6.03
C GLN A 193 -3.54 20.35 -4.89
N PRO A 194 -3.29 21.53 -4.29
CA PRO A 194 -2.30 21.67 -3.23
C PRO A 194 -2.71 20.90 -1.97
N GLY A 195 -1.72 20.46 -1.19
CA GLY A 195 -1.94 19.81 0.10
C GLY A 195 -2.45 18.36 0.01
N THR A 196 -2.95 17.87 1.15
CA THR A 196 -3.37 16.46 1.27
C THR A 196 -4.75 16.24 0.65
N ALA A 197 -4.87 15.22 -0.20
CA ALA A 197 -6.15 14.84 -0.79
C ALA A 197 -7.18 14.39 0.27
N THR A 198 -8.42 14.83 0.08
CA THR A 198 -9.55 14.36 0.89
C THR A 198 -10.00 13.01 0.36
N ILE A 199 -9.98 11.96 1.20
CA ILE A 199 -10.54 10.66 0.83
C ILE A 199 -12.06 10.72 1.05
N GLU A 200 -12.78 11.02 -0.03
CA GLU A 200 -14.23 11.28 0.00
C GLU A 200 -15.05 10.02 0.33
N ALA A 201 -14.64 8.84 -0.15
CA ALA A 201 -15.42 7.63 0.08
C ALA A 201 -15.21 7.12 1.51
N PRO A 202 -16.27 6.99 2.33
CA PRO A 202 -16.17 6.47 3.69
C PRO A 202 -15.53 5.07 3.74
N ALA A 203 -15.80 4.24 2.74
CA ALA A 203 -15.21 2.92 2.58
C ALA A 203 -13.67 2.97 2.59
N HIS A 204 -13.04 4.03 2.06
CA HIS A 204 -11.58 4.10 1.86
C HIS A 204 -10.82 4.82 2.99
N GLN A 205 -11.52 5.40 3.97
CA GLN A 205 -10.87 6.15 5.06
C GLN A 205 -9.93 5.30 5.94
N HIS A 206 -10.19 3.99 6.04
CA HIS A 206 -9.38 3.05 6.82
C HIS A 206 -7.96 2.84 6.25
N VAL A 207 -7.71 3.30 5.02
CA VAL A 207 -6.40 3.23 4.36
C VAL A 207 -5.40 4.18 5.03
N ILE A 208 -5.88 5.27 5.63
CA ILE A 208 -5.05 6.26 6.31
C ILE A 208 -4.62 5.73 7.68
N ARG A 209 -3.30 5.71 7.94
CA ARG A 209 -2.72 5.36 9.25
C ARG A 209 -1.84 6.49 9.77
N THR A 210 -0.64 6.66 9.22
CA THR A 210 0.34 7.67 9.69
C THR A 210 0.51 8.85 8.73
N ARG A 211 0.42 8.62 7.41
CA ARG A 211 0.85 9.58 6.37
C ARG A 211 2.31 10.01 6.54
N THR A 212 3.15 9.10 7.00
CA THR A 212 4.59 9.29 7.18
C THR A 212 5.36 8.05 6.70
N TYR A 213 6.67 8.18 6.60
CA TYR A 213 7.63 7.12 6.26
C TYR A 213 8.78 7.09 7.28
N GLY A 214 9.65 6.08 7.17
CA GLY A 214 10.78 5.83 8.08
C GLY A 214 10.39 5.21 9.42
N ASN A 215 9.10 4.91 9.64
CA ASN A 215 8.61 4.42 10.93
C ASN A 215 9.02 2.97 11.20
N TRP A 216 9.46 2.23 10.18
CA TRP A 216 10.09 0.92 10.37
C TRP A 216 11.26 0.94 11.37
N ARG A 217 11.97 2.06 11.52
CA ARG A 217 13.08 2.23 12.49
C ARG A 217 12.64 2.16 13.95
N ASN A 218 11.35 2.42 14.22
CA ASN A 218 10.72 2.25 15.53
C ASN A 218 10.15 0.84 15.75
N TRP A 219 10.09 0.03 14.70
CA TRP A 219 9.42 -1.27 14.71
C TRP A 219 10.40 -2.43 14.66
N LEU A 220 11.44 -2.36 13.84
CA LEU A 220 12.38 -3.46 13.69
C LEU A 220 13.32 -3.55 14.89
N VAL A 221 13.76 -4.75 15.22
CA VAL A 221 14.88 -5.04 16.11
C VAL A 221 16.03 -5.66 15.31
N ASP A 222 17.20 -5.88 15.92
CA ASP A 222 18.37 -6.44 15.21
C ASP A 222 18.06 -7.79 14.54
N ASP A 223 17.31 -8.67 15.21
CA ASP A 223 16.82 -9.94 14.64
C ASP A 223 15.97 -9.75 13.37
N ASP A 224 15.20 -8.66 13.29
CA ASP A 224 14.45 -8.31 12.08
C ASP A 224 15.37 -7.81 10.97
N VAL A 225 16.37 -6.99 11.32
CA VAL A 225 17.35 -6.45 10.36
C VAL A 225 18.11 -7.61 9.72
N GLU A 226 18.63 -8.54 10.51
CA GLU A 226 19.32 -9.72 10.00
C GLU A 226 18.44 -10.55 9.05
N TYR A 227 17.16 -10.65 9.35
CA TYR A 227 16.21 -11.44 8.58
C TYR A 227 15.75 -10.78 7.27
N PHE A 228 15.28 -9.54 7.35
CA PHE A 228 14.63 -8.85 6.22
C PHE A 228 15.62 -8.17 5.28
N LYS A 229 16.81 -7.81 5.75
CA LYS A 229 17.84 -7.17 4.93
C LYS A 229 18.15 -7.95 3.64
N PRO A 230 18.52 -9.25 3.68
CA PRO A 230 18.79 -9.98 2.44
C PRO A 230 17.57 -10.09 1.51
N LEU A 231 16.34 -10.07 2.04
CA LEU A 231 15.11 -10.16 1.25
C LEU A 231 14.79 -8.86 0.49
N PHE A 232 15.12 -7.71 1.08
CA PHE A 232 14.77 -6.39 0.53
C PHE A 232 15.95 -5.66 -0.12
N GLN A 233 17.18 -6.11 0.08
CA GLN A 233 18.39 -5.45 -0.42
C GLN A 233 18.33 -5.13 -1.92
N GLU A 234 17.91 -6.11 -2.72
CA GLU A 234 17.85 -5.93 -4.18
C GLU A 234 16.76 -4.93 -4.59
N TYR A 235 15.60 -4.95 -3.91
CA TYR A 235 14.55 -3.96 -4.13
C TYR A 235 15.05 -2.55 -3.79
N LEU A 236 15.68 -2.39 -2.62
CA LEU A 236 16.23 -1.10 -2.19
C LEU A 236 17.24 -0.55 -3.22
N ARG A 237 18.14 -1.42 -3.72
CA ARG A 237 19.12 -1.06 -4.74
C ARG A 237 18.45 -0.68 -6.06
N ARG A 238 17.53 -1.50 -6.56
CA ARG A 238 16.84 -1.30 -7.85
C ARG A 238 16.09 0.02 -7.92
N HIS A 239 15.47 0.43 -6.81
CA HIS A 239 14.66 1.65 -6.75
C HIS A 239 15.35 2.83 -6.08
N ASN A 240 16.68 2.78 -5.93
CA ASN A 240 17.50 3.83 -5.32
C ASN A 240 16.98 4.30 -3.95
N TYR A 241 16.59 3.36 -3.08
CA TYR A 241 16.33 3.64 -1.67
C TYR A 241 17.62 3.58 -0.86
N GLU A 242 17.63 4.28 0.28
CA GLU A 242 18.74 4.19 1.23
C GLU A 242 18.89 2.76 1.74
N GLN A 243 20.12 2.25 1.69
CA GLN A 243 20.48 0.92 2.16
C GLN A 243 20.85 0.90 3.66
N ASP A 244 20.65 2.01 4.36
CA ASP A 244 20.87 2.11 5.79
C ASP A 244 19.76 1.40 6.58
N TRP A 245 20.15 0.51 7.50
CA TRP A 245 19.25 -0.25 8.37
C TRP A 245 19.30 0.19 9.84
N THR A 246 19.89 1.37 10.11
CA THR A 246 20.04 1.88 11.48
C THR A 246 18.69 2.05 12.17
N LEU A 247 18.55 1.48 13.36
CA LEU A 247 17.33 1.59 14.16
C LEU A 247 17.37 2.85 15.03
N ASN A 248 16.21 3.38 15.40
CA ASN A 248 16.16 4.47 16.35
C ASN A 248 16.66 4.00 17.73
N ILE A 249 17.48 4.81 18.39
CA ILE A 249 18.01 4.48 19.73
C ILE A 249 16.85 4.33 20.72
N VAL A 250 15.96 5.33 20.71
CA VAL A 250 14.68 5.34 21.40
C VAL A 250 13.61 5.01 20.36
N GLN A 251 12.98 3.85 20.52
CA GLN A 251 11.92 3.40 19.64
C GLN A 251 10.57 3.67 20.31
N GLU A 252 9.65 4.26 19.56
CA GLU A 252 8.30 4.56 20.04
C GLU A 252 7.26 4.13 18.99
N ILE A 253 6.24 3.41 19.44
CA ILE A 253 5.14 2.99 18.60
C ILE A 253 3.86 3.60 19.15
N SER A 254 3.29 4.54 18.40
CA SER A 254 2.02 5.17 18.78
C SER A 254 0.87 4.14 18.71
N PRO A 255 0.10 3.95 19.80
CA PRO A 255 -1.08 3.08 19.80
C PRO A 255 -2.11 3.48 18.73
N ALA A 256 -2.25 4.78 18.47
CA ALA A 256 -3.13 5.32 17.44
C ALA A 256 -2.82 4.79 16.02
N HIS A 257 -1.58 4.32 15.82
CA HIS A 257 -1.07 3.77 14.57
C HIS A 257 -0.73 2.28 14.67
N CYS A 258 -1.08 1.62 15.77
CA CYS A 258 -0.84 0.19 16.04
C CYS A 258 -2.14 -0.47 16.56
N SER A 259 -2.24 -0.86 17.83
CA SER A 259 -3.38 -1.58 18.41
C SER A 259 -4.71 -0.87 18.21
N GLN A 260 -4.79 0.42 18.52
CA GLN A 260 -6.02 1.20 18.33
C GLN A 260 -6.40 1.34 16.86
N TYR A 261 -5.41 1.39 15.96
CA TYR A 261 -5.68 1.33 14.52
C TYR A 261 -6.28 -0.01 14.13
N VAL A 262 -5.70 -1.11 14.61
CA VAL A 262 -6.15 -2.48 14.34
C VAL A 262 -7.57 -2.71 14.87
N GLU A 263 -7.86 -2.27 16.09
CA GLU A 263 -9.21 -2.32 16.67
C GLU A 263 -10.22 -1.61 15.76
N ARG A 264 -9.91 -0.38 15.32
CA ARG A 264 -10.81 0.38 14.43
C ARG A 264 -11.07 -0.31 13.10
N ILE A 265 -10.05 -0.89 12.45
CA ILE A 265 -10.25 -1.55 11.15
C ILE A 265 -10.99 -2.88 11.29
N ILE A 266 -10.77 -3.64 12.38
CA ILE A 266 -11.50 -4.87 12.67
C ILE A 266 -12.97 -4.56 12.96
N SER A 267 -13.27 -3.59 13.82
CA SER A 267 -14.65 -3.19 14.10
C SER A 267 -15.39 -2.75 12.84
N LYS A 268 -14.72 -1.97 11.97
CA LYS A 268 -15.29 -1.57 10.69
C LYS A 268 -15.54 -2.76 9.76
N ARG A 269 -14.63 -3.72 9.71
CA ARG A 269 -14.77 -4.93 8.89
C ARG A 269 -15.97 -5.77 9.33
N LEU A 270 -16.15 -5.93 10.64
CA LEU A 270 -17.30 -6.65 11.21
C LEU A 270 -18.61 -5.95 10.85
N ALA A 271 -18.70 -4.63 11.04
CA ALA A 271 -19.90 -3.87 10.67
C ALA A 271 -20.26 -4.02 9.17
N GLN A 272 -19.26 -4.07 8.28
CA GLN A 272 -19.48 -4.29 6.85
C GLN A 272 -20.00 -5.69 6.52
N ILE A 273 -19.63 -6.70 7.31
CA ILE A 273 -20.11 -8.07 7.13
C ILE A 273 -21.57 -8.16 7.59
N ASP A 274 -21.90 -7.53 8.71
CA ASP A 274 -23.27 -7.50 9.26
C ASP A 274 -24.24 -6.77 8.31
N GLU A 275 -23.79 -5.73 7.61
CA GLU A 275 -24.60 -5.02 6.60
C GLU A 275 -24.85 -5.83 5.31
N GLN A 276 -24.09 -6.90 5.08
CA GLN A 276 -24.19 -7.76 3.88
C GLN A 276 -24.99 -9.05 4.11
N GLN A 277 -25.41 -9.32 5.35
CA GLN A 277 -26.22 -10.47 5.76
C GLN A 277 -27.69 -10.09 5.94
#